data_AF-A0AAW9SDY6-F1
#
_entry.id   AF-A0AAW9SDY6-F1
#
_cell.length_a   1.000
_cell.length_b   1.000
_cell.length_c   1.000
_cell.angle_alpha   90.00
_cell.angle_beta   90.00
_cell.angle_gamma   90.00
#
_symmetry.space_group_name_H-M   'P 1'
#
loop_
_entity.id
_entity.type
_entity.pdbx_description
1 polymer ?
#
loop_
_entity_poly.entity_id
_entity_poly.type
_entity_poly.pdbx_seq_one_letter_code
_entity_poly.pdbx_strand_id
1 'polypeptide(L)'
;MDKSKEKKNSNAQGATPFAQTYFHGTKADLKIGDLIEPGFNSNYGQRKNAKYIFLSATLDAAVWGAELAFGEGQERIYLVEPTGQIEDDPDLTDKKFPGNPSKSYRSTEPFRVVGEVSNWQGHPTEQVKTMKEHLRKLKEQGINSLNDEE
;
A
#
# COMPACT_ATOMS: atom_id res chain seq x y z
N MET A 1 14.95 -52.51 -34.98
CA MET A 1 14.01 -52.56 -33.85
C MET A 1 14.78 -52.15 -32.60
N ASP A 2 14.44 -51.17 -31.79
CA ASP A 2 13.32 -50.24 -31.78
C ASP A 2 13.69 -49.09 -30.82
N LYS A 3 13.31 -47.86 -31.22
CA LYS A 3 13.02 -46.66 -30.42
C LYS A 3 14.04 -46.07 -29.43
N SER A 4 14.61 -44.95 -29.89
CA SER A 4 14.50 -43.63 -29.27
C SER A 4 13.66 -43.54 -27.99
N LYS A 5 14.28 -43.08 -26.90
CA LYS A 5 13.59 -42.34 -25.85
C LYS A 5 14.21 -40.96 -25.76
N GLU A 6 13.63 -40.04 -26.53
CA GLU A 6 13.70 -38.60 -26.28
C GLU A 6 13.36 -38.34 -24.81
N LYS A 7 14.26 -37.65 -24.11
CA LYS A 7 13.90 -36.97 -22.88
C LYS A 7 12.88 -35.90 -23.25
N LYS A 8 11.59 -36.19 -23.03
CA LYS A 8 10.53 -35.19 -23.13
C LYS A 8 10.84 -34.06 -22.16
N ASN A 9 11.23 -32.92 -22.72
CA ASN A 9 11.23 -31.62 -22.07
C ASN A 9 9.79 -31.35 -21.62
N SER A 10 9.48 -31.58 -20.35
CA SER A 10 8.19 -31.21 -19.76
C SER A 10 8.27 -29.83 -19.11
N ASN A 11 8.71 -28.82 -19.87
CA ASN A 11 8.29 -27.45 -19.61
C ASN A 11 6.98 -27.23 -20.36
N ALA A 12 5.91 -27.88 -19.88
CA ALA A 12 4.58 -27.35 -20.10
C ALA A 12 4.48 -26.11 -19.21
N GLN A 13 4.96 -24.99 -19.73
CA GLN A 13 4.80 -23.68 -19.11
C GLN A 13 3.30 -23.39 -19.13
N GLY A 14 2.59 -23.83 -18.09
CA GLY A 14 1.20 -23.44 -17.87
C GLY A 14 1.11 -21.92 -17.73
N ALA A 15 -0.10 -21.38 -17.82
CA ALA A 15 -0.33 -19.98 -17.48
C ALA A 15 0.18 -19.73 -16.04
N THR A 16 1.18 -18.86 -15.91
CA THR A 16 1.59 -18.37 -14.59
C THR A 16 0.55 -17.37 -14.11
N PRO A 17 0.05 -17.49 -12.88
CA PRO A 17 -0.83 -16.45 -12.34
C PRO A 17 -0.09 -15.11 -12.31
N PHE A 18 -0.80 -14.03 -12.60
CA PHE A 18 -0.31 -12.70 -12.28
C PHE A 18 -0.11 -12.59 -10.77
N ALA A 19 0.99 -11.94 -10.36
CA ALA A 19 1.14 -11.59 -8.96
C ALA A 19 0.00 -10.66 -8.54
N GLN A 20 -0.55 -10.87 -7.34
CA GLN A 20 -1.60 -10.01 -6.82
C GLN A 20 -1.03 -8.60 -6.63
N THR A 21 -1.68 -7.62 -7.26
CA THR A 21 -1.32 -6.21 -7.17
C THR A 21 -2.26 -5.47 -6.21
N TYR A 22 -1.72 -4.44 -5.55
CA TYR A 22 -2.42 -3.59 -4.59
C TYR A 22 -2.18 -2.12 -4.90
N PHE A 23 -2.89 -1.23 -4.21
CA PHE A 23 -2.73 0.20 -4.32
C PHE A 23 -1.91 0.76 -3.16
N HIS A 24 -1.01 1.67 -3.47
CA HIS A 24 -0.26 2.49 -2.51
C HIS A 24 -0.46 3.96 -2.86
N GLY A 25 -1.27 4.66 -2.08
CA GLY A 25 -1.42 6.12 -2.21
C GLY A 25 -0.34 6.84 -1.41
N THR A 26 0.37 7.79 -2.03
CA THR A 26 1.49 8.54 -1.44
C THR A 26 1.63 9.93 -2.10
N LYS A 27 2.60 10.72 -1.63
CA LYS A 27 3.09 11.93 -2.30
C LYS A 27 4.52 11.82 -2.82
N ALA A 28 5.14 10.66 -2.64
CA ALA A 28 6.46 10.38 -3.21
C ALA A 28 6.38 10.27 -4.73
N ASP A 29 7.36 10.86 -5.42
CA ASP A 29 7.50 10.77 -6.87
C ASP A 29 8.31 9.52 -7.26
N LEU A 30 7.60 8.40 -7.43
CA LEU A 30 8.14 7.08 -7.72
C LEU A 30 7.96 6.70 -9.19
N LYS A 31 8.82 5.80 -9.66
CA LYS A 31 8.81 5.22 -11.00
C LYS A 31 8.54 3.71 -10.95
N ILE A 32 8.09 3.17 -12.06
CA ILE A 32 7.97 1.71 -12.24
C ILE A 32 9.35 1.08 -12.00
N GLY A 33 9.38 0.04 -11.16
CA GLY A 33 10.58 -0.66 -10.72
C GLY A 33 11.14 -0.18 -9.39
N ASP A 34 10.75 1.00 -8.90
CA ASP A 34 11.18 1.49 -7.59
C ASP A 34 10.62 0.61 -6.46
N LEU A 35 11.36 0.59 -5.35
CA LEU A 35 10.93 -0.06 -4.11
C LEU A 35 10.45 1.00 -3.11
N ILE A 36 9.27 0.76 -2.54
CA ILE A 36 8.75 1.48 -1.38
C ILE A 36 9.19 0.71 -0.15
N GLU A 37 9.92 1.35 0.75
CA GLU A 37 10.51 0.72 1.93
C GLU A 37 10.06 1.44 3.21
N PRO A 38 10.09 0.78 4.38
CA PRO A 38 9.90 1.45 5.65
C PRO A 38 10.89 2.62 5.84
N GLY A 39 10.43 3.71 6.46
CA GLY A 39 11.23 4.91 6.74
C GLY A 39 11.47 5.85 5.55
N PHE A 40 11.85 5.36 4.37
CA PHE A 40 12.13 6.17 3.17
C PHE A 40 10.96 6.12 2.16
N ASN A 41 10.60 7.24 1.52
CA ASN A 41 9.54 7.31 0.48
C ASN A 41 8.13 6.83 0.89
N SER A 42 7.90 6.54 2.17
CA SER A 42 6.57 6.21 2.69
C SER A 42 5.69 7.45 2.85
N ASN A 43 4.39 7.23 3.04
CA ASN A 43 3.38 8.27 3.30
C ASN A 43 3.71 9.20 4.47
N TYR A 44 4.73 8.91 5.27
CA TYR A 44 5.03 9.61 6.50
C TYR A 44 6.20 10.59 6.44
N GLY A 45 6.90 10.73 5.30
CA GLY A 45 7.76 11.86 4.89
C GLY A 45 8.94 12.31 5.79
N GLN A 46 8.90 12.08 7.11
CA GLN A 46 9.87 12.52 8.11
C GLN A 46 9.98 11.57 9.32
N ARG A 47 9.17 10.50 9.41
CA ARG A 47 9.39 9.45 10.41
C ARG A 47 10.51 8.53 9.94
N LYS A 48 11.76 8.91 10.25
CA LYS A 48 12.96 8.06 10.06
C LYS A 48 12.86 6.64 10.66
N ASN A 49 11.82 6.37 11.46
CA ASN A 49 11.58 5.10 12.17
C ASN A 49 10.23 4.46 11.84
N ALA A 50 9.57 4.80 10.72
CA ALA A 50 8.33 4.11 10.33
C ALA A 50 8.63 2.63 10.08
N LYS A 51 8.11 1.74 10.93
CA LYS A 51 8.33 0.28 10.87
C LYS A 51 7.56 -0.38 9.73
N TYR A 52 6.42 0.20 9.37
CA TYR A 52 5.49 -0.36 8.39
C TYR A 52 5.29 0.57 7.19
N ILE A 53 5.05 -0.05 6.05
CA ILE A 53 4.50 0.56 4.84
C ILE A 53 3.12 -0.02 4.55
N PHE A 54 2.27 0.77 3.90
CA PHE A 54 0.84 0.50 3.80
C PHE A 54 0.40 0.30 2.36
N LEU A 55 -0.51 -0.63 2.14
CA LEU A 55 -1.15 -0.87 0.85
C LEU A 55 -2.61 -1.24 1.06
N SER A 56 -3.42 -1.18 0.01
CA SER A 56 -4.81 -1.59 0.08
C SER A 56 -5.29 -2.29 -1.19
N ALA A 57 -6.31 -3.13 -1.05
CA ALA A 57 -7.00 -3.74 -2.19
C ALA A 57 -8.26 -2.95 -2.62
N THR A 58 -8.50 -1.76 -2.05
CA THR A 58 -9.57 -0.85 -2.49
C THR A 58 -8.97 0.48 -2.93
N LEU A 59 -9.48 1.05 -4.02
CA LEU A 59 -9.00 2.33 -4.53
C LEU A 59 -9.29 3.47 -3.53
N ASP A 60 -10.45 3.45 -2.89
CA ASP A 60 -10.87 4.48 -1.91
C ASP A 60 -9.89 4.63 -0.74
N ALA A 61 -9.42 3.50 -0.18
CA ALA A 61 -8.41 3.52 0.88
C ALA A 61 -7.06 4.08 0.38
N ALA A 62 -6.68 3.79 -0.86
CA ALA A 62 -5.48 4.35 -1.45
C ALA A 62 -5.62 5.85 -1.75
N VAL A 63 -6.80 6.33 -2.16
CA VAL A 63 -7.09 7.76 -2.30
C VAL A 63 -6.86 8.47 -0.97
N TRP A 64 -7.41 7.94 0.13
CA TRP A 64 -7.12 8.45 1.47
C TRP A 64 -5.62 8.43 1.79
N GLY A 65 -4.93 7.34 1.45
CA GLY A 65 -3.48 7.23 1.62
C GLY A 65 -2.71 8.35 0.94
N ALA A 66 -3.07 8.71 -0.29
CA ALA A 66 -2.43 9.80 -1.04
C ALA A 66 -2.77 11.18 -0.47
N GLU A 67 -4.04 11.45 -0.19
CA GLU A 67 -4.53 12.75 0.29
C GLU A 67 -4.06 13.10 1.71
N LEU A 68 -3.90 12.08 2.55
CA LEU A 68 -3.43 12.20 3.93
C LEU A 68 -1.91 12.05 4.07
N ALA A 69 -1.21 11.64 3.01
CA ALA A 69 0.24 11.53 3.03
C ALA A 69 0.91 12.87 3.40
N PHE A 70 1.97 12.76 4.18
CA PHE A 70 2.82 13.86 4.59
C PHE A 70 3.65 14.39 3.41
N GLY A 71 3.92 15.70 3.43
CA GLY A 71 4.70 16.39 2.41
C GLY A 71 3.86 17.24 1.47
N GLU A 72 4.58 18.07 0.71
CA GLU A 72 4.03 19.04 -0.25
C GLU A 72 4.00 18.50 -1.69
N GLY A 73 4.37 17.22 -1.88
CA GLY A 73 4.32 16.57 -3.18
C GLY A 73 2.88 16.38 -3.68
N GLN A 74 2.75 16.15 -4.99
CA GLN A 74 1.48 15.81 -5.60
C GLN A 74 0.98 14.45 -5.10
N GLU A 75 -0.31 14.33 -4.83
CA GLU A 75 -0.95 13.05 -4.51
C GLU A 75 -0.85 12.08 -5.69
N ARG A 76 -0.42 10.85 -5.43
CA ARG A 76 -0.23 9.78 -6.40
C ARG A 76 -0.72 8.45 -5.86
N ILE A 77 -1.17 7.57 -6.75
CA ILE A 77 -1.57 6.20 -6.40
C ILE A 77 -0.82 5.23 -7.28
N TYR A 78 0.00 4.38 -6.67
CA TYR A 78 0.78 3.36 -7.37
C TYR A 78 0.13 1.98 -7.28
N LEU A 79 0.25 1.22 -8.35
CA LEU A 79 0.05 -0.22 -8.36
C LEU A 79 1.33 -0.88 -7.88
N VAL A 80 1.23 -1.72 -6.85
CA VAL A 80 2.39 -2.31 -6.18
C VAL A 80 2.23 -3.81 -5.95
N GLU A 81 3.35 -4.52 -6.03
CA GLU A 81 3.47 -5.92 -5.64
C GLU A 81 4.26 -6.01 -4.33
N PRO A 82 3.70 -6.63 -3.27
CA PRO A 82 4.47 -6.85 -2.05
C PRO A 82 5.59 -7.85 -2.30
N THR A 83 6.79 -7.57 -1.78
CA THR A 83 7.92 -8.52 -1.88
C THR A 83 7.95 -9.53 -0.73
N GLY A 84 7.07 -9.37 0.25
CA GLY A 84 6.97 -10.23 1.42
C GLY A 84 5.56 -10.31 1.99
N GLN A 85 5.46 -10.68 3.26
CA GLN A 85 4.17 -10.85 3.93
C GLN A 85 3.48 -9.51 4.19
N ILE A 86 2.17 -9.50 4.02
CA ILE A 86 1.30 -8.39 4.41
C ILE A 86 0.36 -8.88 5.52
N GLU A 87 0.01 -7.99 6.43
CA GLU A 87 -0.96 -8.24 7.50
C GLU A 87 -2.01 -7.13 7.53
N ASP A 88 -3.16 -7.41 8.12
CA ASP A 88 -4.24 -6.43 8.27
C ASP A 88 -3.75 -5.19 9.05
N ASP A 89 -4.12 -4.00 8.58
CA ASP A 89 -3.79 -2.75 9.28
C ASP A 89 -4.61 -2.68 10.59
N PRO A 90 -3.97 -2.67 11.77
CA PRO A 90 -4.67 -2.67 13.03
C PRO A 90 -5.37 -1.35 13.32
N ASP A 91 -5.10 -0.25 12.62
CA ASP A 91 -5.86 1.00 12.79
C ASP A 91 -7.20 0.96 12.06
N LEU A 92 -7.36 0.07 11.07
CA LEU A 92 -8.52 0.02 10.17
C LEU A 92 -9.31 -1.29 10.26
N THR A 93 -8.77 -2.29 10.96
CA THR A 93 -9.38 -3.63 11.13
C THR A 93 -10.00 -3.77 12.51
N ASP A 94 -11.21 -4.32 12.56
CA ASP A 94 -11.97 -4.57 13.80
C ASP A 94 -12.11 -3.35 14.72
N LYS A 95 -12.22 -2.15 14.11
CA LYS A 95 -12.47 -0.89 14.83
C LYS A 95 -13.94 -0.55 14.83
N LYS A 96 -14.35 0.24 13.84
CA LYS A 96 -15.72 0.71 13.70
C LYS A 96 -16.65 -0.38 13.15
N PHE A 97 -16.10 -1.29 12.36
CA PHE A 97 -16.80 -2.38 11.70
C PHE A 97 -15.99 -3.68 11.87
N PRO A 98 -16.67 -4.85 11.92
CA PRO A 98 -15.99 -6.13 12.03
C PRO A 98 -15.19 -6.46 10.76
N GLY A 99 -14.01 -7.06 10.94
CA GLY A 99 -13.06 -7.43 9.92
C GLY A 99 -12.34 -6.23 9.29
N ASN A 100 -11.82 -6.46 8.08
CA ASN A 100 -11.10 -5.47 7.27
C ASN A 100 -11.94 -5.08 6.03
N PRO A 101 -12.91 -4.16 6.15
CA PRO A 101 -13.77 -3.74 5.04
C PRO A 101 -13.05 -2.89 4.00
N SER A 102 -12.10 -2.04 4.42
CA SER A 102 -11.29 -1.22 3.49
C SER A 102 -10.22 -2.04 2.77
N LYS A 103 -9.97 -3.28 3.20
CA LYS A 103 -8.89 -4.14 2.71
C LYS A 103 -7.55 -3.41 2.77
N SER A 104 -7.28 -2.80 3.93
CA SER A 104 -6.05 -2.08 4.21
C SER A 104 -5.08 -2.99 4.95
N TYR A 105 -3.83 -2.96 4.52
CA TYR A 105 -2.78 -3.84 5.02
C TYR A 105 -1.51 -3.06 5.27
N ARG A 106 -0.62 -3.66 6.05
CA ARG A 106 0.72 -3.17 6.32
C ARG A 106 1.77 -4.26 6.12
N SER A 107 3.02 -3.84 5.95
CA SER A 107 4.17 -4.73 5.75
C SER A 107 5.44 -4.08 6.28
N THR A 108 6.38 -4.89 6.77
CA THR A 108 7.78 -4.48 7.02
C THR A 108 8.67 -4.73 5.80
N GLU A 109 8.21 -5.57 4.86
CA GLU A 109 8.91 -5.89 3.62
C GLU A 109 8.53 -4.92 2.50
N PRO A 110 9.45 -4.56 1.58
CA PRO A 110 9.19 -3.58 0.54
C PRO A 110 8.04 -3.90 -0.43
N PHE A 111 7.59 -2.87 -1.14
CA PHE A 111 6.68 -3.02 -2.28
C PHE A 111 7.35 -2.57 -3.57
N ARG A 112 7.20 -3.36 -4.64
CA ARG A 112 7.66 -2.97 -5.98
C ARG A 112 6.58 -2.20 -6.71
N VAL A 113 6.91 -1.01 -7.20
CA VAL A 113 6.01 -0.24 -8.08
C VAL A 113 5.96 -0.90 -9.45
N VAL A 114 4.76 -1.28 -9.89
CA VAL A 114 4.51 -1.91 -11.20
C VAL A 114 3.64 -1.06 -12.12
N GLY A 115 3.07 0.03 -11.60
CA GLY A 115 2.31 1.00 -12.39
C GLY A 115 1.83 2.18 -11.54
N GLU A 116 1.16 3.12 -12.19
CA GLU A 116 0.54 4.29 -11.56
C GLU A 116 -0.91 4.41 -12.05
N VAL A 117 -1.83 4.68 -11.13
CA VAL A 117 -3.23 4.98 -11.46
C VAL A 117 -3.31 6.46 -11.81
N SER A 118 -3.50 6.76 -13.09
CA SER A 118 -3.52 8.15 -13.59
C SER A 118 -4.90 8.80 -13.52
N ASN A 119 -5.98 8.02 -13.51
CA ASN A 119 -7.35 8.53 -13.53
C ASN A 119 -8.13 8.05 -12.30
N TRP A 120 -8.12 8.87 -11.26
CA TRP A 120 -8.87 8.65 -10.03
C TRP A 120 -9.47 9.97 -9.56
N GLN A 121 -10.57 9.87 -8.82
CA GLN A 121 -11.28 11.01 -8.27
C GLN A 121 -10.94 11.12 -6.78
N GLY A 122 -10.37 12.25 -6.37
CA GLY A 122 -10.16 12.57 -4.96
C GLY A 122 -11.47 12.87 -4.24
N HIS A 123 -11.43 12.83 -2.92
CA HIS A 123 -12.53 13.24 -2.07
C HIS A 123 -12.78 14.74 -2.16
N PRO A 124 -14.01 15.21 -1.84
CA PRO A 124 -14.28 16.64 -1.65
C PRO A 124 -13.29 17.28 -0.68
N THR A 125 -12.77 18.46 -1.01
CA THR A 125 -11.76 19.17 -0.21
C THR A 125 -12.17 19.36 1.26
N GLU A 126 -13.45 19.66 1.51
CA GLU A 126 -13.97 19.81 2.87
C GLU A 126 -13.97 18.48 3.66
N GLN A 127 -14.17 17.35 2.98
CA GLN A 127 -14.08 16.03 3.59
C GLN A 127 -12.63 15.72 4.01
N VAL A 128 -11.66 15.98 3.12
CA VAL A 128 -10.24 15.80 3.40
C VAL A 128 -9.80 16.70 4.55
N LYS A 129 -10.21 17.97 4.54
CA LYS A 129 -9.91 18.95 5.59
C LYS A 129 -10.48 18.52 6.94
N THR A 130 -11.73 18.05 6.96
CA THR A 130 -12.38 17.55 8.17
C THR A 130 -11.64 16.34 8.73
N MET A 131 -11.18 15.42 7.86
CA MET A 131 -10.42 14.26 8.29
C MET A 131 -9.04 14.64 8.86
N LYS A 132 -8.30 15.53 8.19
CA LYS A 132 -7.01 16.03 8.69
C LYS A 132 -7.13 16.71 10.05
N GLU A 133 -8.18 17.51 10.23
CA GLU A 133 -8.49 18.14 11.52
C GLU A 133 -8.83 17.11 12.61
N HIS A 134 -9.60 16.09 12.28
CA HIS A 134 -9.94 15.01 13.21
C HIS A 134 -8.69 14.24 13.67
N LEU A 135 -7.81 13.85 12.73
CA LEU A 135 -6.55 13.18 13.03
C LEU A 135 -5.64 14.04 13.91
N ARG A 136 -5.59 15.36 13.66
CA ARG A 136 -4.85 16.30 14.52
C ARG A 136 -5.38 16.29 15.96
N LYS A 137 -6.70 16.36 16.15
CA LYS A 137 -7.32 16.35 17.48
C LYS A 137 -7.07 15.05 18.23
N LEU A 138 -7.13 13.89 17.56
CA LEU A 138 -6.80 12.61 18.18
C LEU A 138 -5.36 12.61 18.71
N LYS A 139 -4.41 13.12 17.93
CA LYS A 139 -3.02 13.26 18.34
C LYS A 139 -2.84 14.20 19.53
N GLU A 140 -3.55 15.33 19.56
CA GLU A 140 -3.54 16.26 20.70
C GLU A 140 -4.11 15.63 21.99
N GLN A 141 -5.02 14.65 21.85
CA GLN A 141 -5.57 13.87 22.96
C GLN A 141 -4.69 12.70 23.39
N GLY A 142 -3.52 12.51 22.76
CA GLY A 142 -2.61 11.40 23.03
C GLY A 142 -3.06 10.06 22.43
N ILE A 143 -4.07 10.06 21.56
CA ILE A 143 -4.50 8.88 20.82
C ILE A 143 -3.60 8.77 19.58
N ASN A 144 -2.63 7.86 19.63
CA ASN A 144 -1.69 7.62 18.54
C ASN A 144 -2.12 6.39 17.72
N SER A 145 -1.50 6.27 16.53
CA SER A 145 -1.65 5.10 15.67
C SER A 145 -1.03 3.87 16.32
N LEU A 146 -1.68 2.71 16.20
CA LEU A 146 -1.13 1.42 16.64
C LEU A 146 0.05 0.97 15.77
N ASN A 147 0.27 1.65 14.63
CA ASN A 147 1.40 1.43 13.76
C ASN A 147 2.67 2.18 14.22
N ASP A 148 2.55 3.05 15.23
CA ASP A 148 3.66 3.81 15.81
C ASP A 148 4.28 3.16 17.05
N GLU A 149 3.68 2.08 17.56
CA GLU A 149 4.18 1.33 18.72
C GLU A 149 5.34 0.39 18.30
N GLU A 150 6.40 0.33 19.13
CA GLU A 150 7.63 -0.45 18.87
C GLU A 150 7.42 -1.97 18.76
#